data_AF-A0A9J5YLW8-F1
#
_entry.id   AF-A0A9J5YLW8-F1
#
_cell.length_a   1.000
_cell.length_b   1.000
_cell.length_c   1.000
_cell.angle_alpha   90.00
_cell.angle_beta   90.00
_cell.angle_gamma   90.00
#
_symmetry.space_group_name_H-M   'P 1'
#
loop_
_entity.id
_entity.type
_entity.pdbx_description
1 polymer ?
#
loop_
_entity_poly.entity_id
_entity_poly.type
_entity_poly.pdbx_seq_one_letter_code
_entity_poly.pdbx_strand_id
1 'polypeptide(L)'
;MEYLSRLLKGLKEIKCFHYHPRCAKLNISHLCFADDLLLFAREDTSSTYALRSCFQTYSHASGLLANLGKSSVYFAGVTREKQDKIIQILGFSYGELPFKCLGVPLATKKISLIQWQPLLDRITSQISSWTTKNLSYTGQAQLIKSEIFGIQAYWAQLLSIPAKVLHLIDAHCRSYLCDGSDTITKKALVAWEYVCNLRCVRDLNLINISLWNKTALAKSLWDIANKQDKIWIRWIHTCYIKGQQLEHIQISKQTCWLIRSIFGSQDMLQQIPICQPAKQIWIKMENWTTVQHCTISTLDQHLDWMIANSKGHSQGAQVFKMVYSETIHAIWMERNFHIFEKRGREWESIAKEIAYVSGVRDPPKIRCTVQDFKFYPLFGSSF
;
A
#
# COMPACT_ATOMS: atom_id res chain seq x y z
N MET A 1 21.48 14.98 14.43
CA MET A 1 20.10 14.45 14.58
C MET A 1 19.99 13.22 15.46
N GLU A 2 20.82 12.18 15.30
CA GLU A 2 20.72 11.00 16.19
C GLU A 2 20.95 11.33 17.67
N TYR A 3 21.88 12.23 17.97
CA TYR A 3 22.10 12.76 19.32
C TYR A 3 20.82 13.40 19.91
N LEU A 4 20.12 14.24 19.13
CA LEU A 4 18.82 14.80 19.53
C LEU A 4 17.78 13.71 19.79
N SER A 5 17.73 12.68 18.94
CA SER A 5 16.81 11.54 19.13
C SER A 5 17.08 10.82 20.45
N ARG A 6 18.34 10.65 20.85
CA ARG A 6 18.71 10.05 22.15
C ARG A 6 18.29 10.94 23.32
N LEU A 7 18.51 12.25 23.25
CA LEU A 7 18.04 13.20 24.26
C LEU A 7 16.52 13.14 24.42
N LEU A 8 15.77 13.15 23.31
CA LEU A 8 14.31 13.08 23.31
C LEU A 8 13.75 11.73 23.76
N LYS A 9 14.53 10.64 23.63
CA LYS A 9 14.18 9.33 24.23
C LYS A 9 14.38 9.32 25.74
N GLY A 10 15.32 10.12 26.26
CA GLY A 10 15.56 10.33 27.69
C GLY A 10 14.39 11.02 28.40
N LEU A 11 13.50 11.71 27.67
CA LEU A 11 12.29 12.33 28.23
C LEU A 11 11.40 11.34 29.00
N LYS A 12 11.46 10.04 28.69
CA LYS A 12 10.73 8.98 29.42
C LYS A 12 11.12 8.91 30.91
N GLU A 13 12.32 9.35 31.26
CA GLU A 13 12.88 9.27 32.62
C GLU A 13 12.52 10.52 33.44
N ILE A 14 12.10 11.59 32.76
CA ILE A 14 11.68 12.84 33.40
C ILE A 14 10.24 12.67 33.89
N LYS A 15 10.04 12.52 35.20
CA LYS A 15 8.71 12.34 35.81
C LYS A 15 7.70 13.43 35.45
N CYS A 16 8.16 14.64 35.18
CA CYS A 16 7.31 15.78 34.85
C CYS A 16 6.97 15.90 33.35
N PHE A 17 7.52 15.02 32.49
CA PHE A 17 7.20 15.03 31.07
C PHE A 17 5.99 14.14 30.77
N HIS A 18 5.03 14.69 30.05
CA HIS A 18 3.82 14.02 29.65
C HIS A 18 3.75 13.92 28.12
N TYR A 19 3.68 12.69 27.64
CA TYR A 19 3.46 12.41 26.23
C TYR A 19 2.08 12.89 25.77
N HIS A 20 1.98 13.22 24.49
CA HIS A 20 0.69 13.43 23.84
C HIS A 20 -0.21 12.19 24.06
N PRO A 21 -1.53 12.34 24.34
CA PRO A 21 -2.40 11.21 24.74
C PRO A 21 -2.41 10.02 23.78
N ARG A 22 -2.31 10.28 22.47
CA ARG A 22 -2.24 9.22 21.43
C ARG A 22 -0.85 8.60 21.25
N CYS A 23 0.17 9.13 21.90
CA CYS A 23 1.57 8.76 21.72
C CYS A 23 2.15 8.10 22.99
N ALA A 24 1.52 8.33 24.14
CA ALA A 24 1.95 7.87 25.46
C ALA A 24 2.16 6.35 25.53
N LYS A 25 1.22 5.54 25.03
CA LYS A 25 1.31 4.08 25.09
C LYS A 25 2.53 3.49 24.35
N LEU A 26 3.08 4.22 23.38
CA LEU A 26 4.24 3.80 22.60
C LEU A 26 5.48 4.66 22.89
N ASN A 27 5.40 5.56 23.89
CA ASN A 27 6.45 6.52 24.24
C ASN A 27 6.98 7.31 23.03
N ILE A 28 6.09 7.67 22.08
CA ILE A 28 6.46 8.42 20.88
C ILE A 28 6.58 9.90 21.24
N SER A 29 7.80 10.43 21.31
CA SER A 29 8.06 11.86 21.52
C SER A 29 8.31 12.63 20.22
N HIS A 30 8.82 11.96 19.18
CA HIS A 30 9.23 12.62 17.94
C HIS A 30 9.20 11.71 16.72
N LEU A 31 9.11 12.34 15.54
CA LEU A 31 9.39 11.74 14.23
C LEU A 31 10.41 12.63 13.52
N CYS A 32 11.47 12.03 13.00
CA CYS A 32 12.58 12.74 12.37
C CYS A 32 12.81 12.19 10.97
N PHE A 33 12.91 13.07 9.98
CA PHE A 33 13.31 12.75 8.62
C PHE A 33 14.31 13.80 8.14
N ALA A 34 15.58 13.44 8.06
CA ALA A 34 16.66 14.40 7.84
C ALA A 34 16.58 15.59 8.82
N ASP A 35 16.32 16.79 8.32
CA ASP A 35 16.12 18.04 9.07
C ASP A 35 14.65 18.32 9.46
N ASP A 36 13.68 17.63 8.86
CA ASP A 36 12.27 17.73 9.22
C ASP A 36 11.98 16.96 10.52
N LEU A 37 11.60 17.69 11.56
CA LEU A 37 11.33 17.16 12.90
C LEU A 37 9.91 17.50 13.34
N LEU A 38 9.14 16.46 13.71
CA LEU A 38 7.86 16.61 14.39
C LEU A 38 8.01 16.17 15.84
N LEU A 39 7.52 16.99 16.76
CA LEU A 39 7.53 16.71 18.20
C LEU A 39 6.12 16.61 18.75
N PHE A 40 5.93 15.70 19.70
CA PHE A 40 4.64 15.42 20.31
C PHE A 40 4.77 15.42 21.84
N ALA A 41 4.01 16.31 22.48
CA ALA A 41 3.89 16.37 23.93
C ALA A 41 2.46 16.79 24.31
N ARG A 42 2.12 16.64 25.59
CA ARG A 42 0.87 17.14 26.17
C ARG A 42 0.93 18.67 26.35
N GLU A 43 -0.25 19.30 26.45
CA GLU A 43 -0.40 20.74 26.68
C GLU A 43 -0.11 21.15 28.13
N ASP A 44 1.14 21.02 28.56
CA ASP A 44 1.57 21.46 29.88
C ASP A 44 2.95 22.14 29.86
N THR A 45 3.16 23.03 30.83
CA THR A 45 4.39 23.82 30.92
C THR A 45 5.60 22.94 31.20
N SER A 46 5.46 21.91 32.03
CA SER A 46 6.56 21.00 32.40
C SER A 46 7.10 20.25 31.18
N SER A 47 6.22 19.66 30.38
CA SER A 47 6.59 19.00 29.12
C SER A 47 7.22 19.97 28.12
N THR A 48 6.70 21.19 28.05
CA THR A 48 7.22 22.24 27.15
C THR A 48 8.64 22.67 27.54
N TYR A 49 8.90 22.87 28.84
CA TYR A 49 10.24 23.17 29.35
C TYR A 49 11.22 22.02 29.12
N ALA A 50 10.80 20.78 29.31
CA ALA A 50 11.63 19.60 29.05
C ALA A 50 12.03 19.54 27.56
N LEU A 51 11.08 19.76 26.64
CA LEU A 51 11.38 19.84 25.20
C LEU A 51 12.36 20.97 24.87
N ARG A 52 12.14 22.17 25.42
CA ARG A 52 13.03 23.32 25.24
C ARG A 52 14.44 23.02 25.73
N SER A 53 14.57 22.40 26.90
CA SER A 53 15.85 22.03 27.50
C SER A 53 16.61 21.01 26.63
N CYS A 54 15.93 20.00 26.07
CA CYS A 54 16.54 19.08 25.12
C CYS A 54 17.07 19.80 23.88
N PHE A 55 16.31 20.75 23.32
CA PHE A 55 16.78 21.55 22.18
C PHE A 55 17.95 22.45 22.51
N GLN A 56 17.95 23.12 23.67
CA GLN A 56 19.06 23.98 24.09
C GLN A 56 20.33 23.14 24.28
N THR A 57 20.21 21.97 24.90
CA THR A 57 21.33 21.03 25.08
C THR A 57 21.86 20.56 23.74
N TYR A 58 20.98 20.19 22.81
CA TYR A 58 21.36 19.81 21.46
C TYR A 58 22.07 20.96 20.72
N SER A 59 21.49 22.15 20.77
CA SER A 59 22.01 23.34 20.10
C SER A 59 23.38 23.74 20.64
N HIS A 60 23.58 23.70 21.96
CA HIS A 60 24.87 23.96 22.58
C HIS A 60 25.92 22.94 22.17
N ALA A 61 25.56 21.65 22.12
CA ALA A 61 26.49 20.59 21.75
C ALA A 61 26.83 20.55 20.25
N SER A 62 25.87 20.87 19.38
CA SER A 62 26.03 20.72 17.93
C SER A 62 26.26 22.04 17.18
N GLY A 63 26.04 23.19 17.82
CA GLY A 63 26.04 24.51 17.18
C GLY A 63 24.85 24.75 16.22
N LEU A 64 23.89 23.84 16.15
CA LEU A 64 22.74 23.95 15.23
C LEU A 64 21.57 24.64 15.94
N LEU A 65 20.90 25.54 15.22
CA LEU A 65 19.73 26.28 15.73
C LEU A 65 18.48 25.92 14.93
N ALA A 66 17.34 25.91 15.61
CA ALA A 66 16.05 25.76 14.96
C ALA A 66 15.75 27.01 14.11
N ASN A 67 15.27 26.79 12.88
CA ASN A 67 14.84 27.89 12.02
C ASN A 67 13.47 28.40 12.50
N LEU A 68 13.44 29.54 13.16
CA LEU A 68 12.22 30.13 13.72
C LEU A 68 11.16 30.47 12.65
N GLY A 69 11.58 30.76 11.41
CA GLY A 69 10.66 31.03 10.31
C GLY A 69 10.01 29.78 9.71
N LYS A 70 10.61 28.60 9.94
CA LYS A 70 10.06 27.30 9.48
C LYS A 70 9.48 26.46 10.62
N SER A 71 9.75 26.83 11.87
CA SER A 71 9.31 26.09 13.06
C SER A 71 8.05 26.71 13.63
N SER A 72 7.02 25.90 13.80
CA SER A 72 5.69 26.33 14.25
C SER A 72 5.10 25.32 15.23
N VAL A 73 4.22 25.81 16.12
CA VAL A 73 3.53 24.98 17.12
C VAL A 73 2.07 24.84 16.75
N TYR A 74 1.60 23.60 16.70
CA TYR A 74 0.21 23.27 16.37
C TYR A 74 -0.51 22.75 17.61
N PHE A 75 -1.70 23.29 17.87
CA PHE A 75 -2.51 22.91 19.03
C PHE A 75 -3.81 22.25 18.61
N ALA A 76 -4.29 21.31 19.43
CA ALA A 76 -5.59 20.65 19.25
C ALA A 76 -6.32 20.58 20.59
N GLY A 77 -7.46 21.27 20.72
CA GLY A 77 -8.28 21.24 21.93
C GLY A 77 -7.69 21.98 23.14
N VAL A 78 -6.82 22.97 22.91
CA VAL A 78 -6.14 23.74 23.97
C VAL A 78 -6.73 25.16 24.03
N THR A 79 -6.90 25.73 25.24
CA THR A 79 -7.37 27.11 25.42
C THR A 79 -6.31 28.14 25.00
N ARG A 80 -6.72 29.30 24.46
CA ARG A 80 -5.79 30.35 23.99
C ARG A 80 -4.75 30.75 25.03
N GLU A 81 -5.17 30.97 26.27
CA GLU A 81 -4.27 31.30 27.38
C GLU A 81 -3.12 30.30 27.59
N LYS A 82 -3.38 29.00 27.39
CA LYS A 82 -2.35 27.96 27.48
C LYS A 82 -1.47 27.94 26.24
N GLN A 83 -2.04 28.18 25.06
CA GLN A 83 -1.29 28.26 23.81
C GLN A 83 -0.26 29.41 23.86
N ASP A 84 -0.68 30.59 24.32
CA ASP A 84 0.19 31.77 24.45
C ASP A 84 1.38 31.49 25.38
N LYS A 85 1.11 30.85 26.53
CA LYS A 85 2.16 30.43 27.47
C LYS A 85 3.15 29.46 26.83
N ILE A 86 2.67 28.46 26.10
CA ILE A 86 3.54 27.45 25.45
C ILE A 86 4.41 28.11 24.37
N ILE A 87 3.83 29.00 23.57
CA ILE A 87 4.57 29.72 22.53
C ILE A 87 5.61 30.66 23.12
N GLN A 88 5.28 31.36 24.21
CA GLN A 88 6.26 32.18 24.92
C GLN A 88 7.43 31.35 25.45
N ILE A 89 7.18 30.12 25.91
CA ILE A 89 8.24 29.21 26.36
C ILE A 89 9.07 28.71 25.16
N LEU A 90 8.47 28.29 24.06
CA LEU A 90 9.22 27.69 22.95
C LEU A 90 9.88 28.73 22.03
N GLY A 91 9.33 29.94 21.93
CA GLY A 91 9.79 30.99 21.02
C GLY A 91 9.47 30.75 19.54
N PHE A 92 8.52 29.86 19.25
CA PHE A 92 8.08 29.52 17.89
C PHE A 92 6.76 30.22 17.52
N SER A 93 6.47 30.30 16.23
CA SER A 93 5.22 30.91 15.74
C SER A 93 4.02 29.97 15.90
N TYR A 94 2.82 30.57 15.93
CA TYR A 94 1.56 29.84 15.81
C TYR A 94 1.49 29.13 14.45
N GLY A 95 1.25 27.82 14.47
CA GLY A 95 1.00 27.02 13.28
C GLY A 95 -0.50 26.81 13.06
N GLU A 96 -0.95 27.00 11.82
CA GLU A 96 -2.32 26.68 11.41
C GLU A 96 -2.36 25.44 10.51
N LEU A 97 -3.37 24.58 10.74
CA LEU A 97 -3.66 23.44 9.88
C LEU A 97 -4.54 23.90 8.71
N PRO A 98 -4.30 23.43 7.49
CA PRO A 98 -3.33 22.41 7.08
C PRO A 98 -1.91 22.97 6.85
N PHE A 99 -0.88 22.18 7.14
CA PHE A 99 0.52 22.54 6.83
C PHE A 99 1.22 21.45 6.00
N LYS A 100 2.30 21.82 5.31
CA LYS A 100 3.05 20.90 4.44
C LYS A 100 4.15 20.20 5.24
N CYS A 101 4.19 18.86 5.16
CA CYS A 101 5.26 18.04 5.73
C CYS A 101 5.68 17.00 4.68
N LEU A 102 6.99 16.86 4.42
CA LEU A 102 7.53 15.93 3.41
C LEU A 102 6.86 16.05 2.04
N GLY A 103 6.49 17.27 1.64
CA GLY A 103 5.84 17.51 0.35
C GLY A 103 4.32 17.35 0.32
N VAL A 104 3.68 16.86 1.38
CA VAL A 104 2.24 16.54 1.43
C VAL A 104 1.52 17.37 2.50
N PRO A 105 0.29 17.86 2.24
CA PRO A 105 -0.48 18.58 3.24
C PRO A 105 -0.99 17.65 4.34
N LEU A 106 -0.61 17.95 5.58
CA LEU A 106 -1.20 17.37 6.78
C LEU A 106 -2.44 18.17 7.16
N ALA A 107 -3.60 17.50 7.12
CA ALA A 107 -4.89 18.10 7.43
C ALA A 107 -5.67 17.23 8.42
N THR A 108 -6.45 17.86 9.31
CA THR A 108 -7.36 17.17 10.24
C THR A 108 -8.68 16.76 9.57
N LYS A 109 -9.07 17.50 8.52
CA LYS A 109 -10.27 17.26 7.72
C LYS A 109 -9.90 16.67 6.36
N LYS A 110 -10.92 16.20 5.62
CA LYS A 110 -10.76 15.79 4.23
C LYS A 110 -10.14 16.95 3.43
N ILE A 111 -9.05 16.65 2.74
CA ILE A 111 -8.29 17.61 1.95
C ILE A 111 -9.19 18.17 0.83
N SER A 112 -9.30 19.49 0.76
CA SER A 112 -10.08 20.19 -0.28
C SER A 112 -9.37 20.10 -1.63
N LEU A 113 -10.10 20.32 -2.73
CA LEU A 113 -9.51 20.27 -4.08
C LEU A 113 -8.34 21.25 -4.25
N ILE A 114 -8.42 22.43 -3.62
CA ILE A 114 -7.36 23.45 -3.66
C ILE A 114 -6.05 22.92 -3.05
N GLN A 115 -6.13 22.10 -2.01
CA GLN A 115 -4.93 21.53 -1.39
C GLN A 115 -4.27 20.43 -2.21
N TRP A 116 -4.93 19.93 -3.27
CA TRP A 116 -4.32 19.03 -4.26
C TRP A 116 -3.61 19.80 -5.37
N GLN A 117 -3.75 21.12 -5.44
CA GLN A 117 -3.09 21.96 -6.45
C GLN A 117 -1.57 21.76 -6.49
N PRO A 118 -0.83 21.63 -5.37
CA PRO A 118 0.61 21.39 -5.43
C PRO A 118 1.01 20.07 -6.14
N LEU A 119 0.14 19.05 -6.09
CA LEU A 119 0.34 17.81 -6.85
C LEU A 119 0.14 18.06 -8.34
N LEU A 120 -0.94 18.75 -8.70
CA LEU A 120 -1.25 19.09 -10.09
C LEU A 120 -0.18 20.00 -10.69
N ASP A 121 0.22 21.06 -9.99
CA ASP A 121 1.26 21.99 -10.43
C ASP A 121 2.59 21.27 -10.68
N ARG A 122 2.95 20.32 -9.81
CA ARG A 122 4.16 19.52 -9.99
C ARG A 122 4.09 18.64 -11.24
N ILE A 123 2.93 18.04 -11.51
CA ILE A 123 2.70 17.21 -12.71
C ILE A 123 2.72 18.09 -13.97
N THR A 124 2.01 19.21 -13.97
CA THR A 124 1.97 20.16 -15.08
C THR A 124 3.35 20.74 -15.35
N SER A 125 4.11 21.12 -14.32
CA SER A 125 5.47 21.63 -14.46
C SER A 125 6.41 20.62 -15.11
N GLN A 126 6.31 19.34 -14.75
CA GLN A 126 7.09 18.28 -15.40
C GLN A 126 6.71 18.12 -16.87
N ILE A 127 5.40 18.08 -17.17
CA ILE A 127 4.90 17.97 -18.54
C ILE A 127 5.35 19.16 -19.39
N SER A 128 5.19 20.41 -18.92
CA SER A 128 5.65 21.60 -19.64
C SER A 128 7.16 21.57 -19.88
N SER A 129 7.95 21.07 -18.93
CA SER A 129 9.40 20.88 -19.14
C SER A 129 9.70 19.87 -20.25
N TRP A 130 8.89 18.82 -20.39
CA TRP A 130 9.12 17.80 -21.41
C TRP A 130 8.54 18.15 -22.77
N THR A 131 7.50 18.98 -22.85
CA THR A 131 6.94 19.49 -24.12
C THR A 131 8.00 20.25 -24.93
N THR A 132 8.95 20.91 -24.27
CA THR A 132 10.09 21.56 -24.95
C THR A 132 11.09 20.58 -25.59
N LYS A 133 11.00 19.28 -25.27
CA LYS A 133 11.86 18.23 -25.79
C LYS A 133 11.10 17.51 -26.90
N ASN A 134 11.64 17.50 -28.12
CA ASN A 134 11.07 16.75 -29.24
C ASN A 134 11.26 15.23 -29.03
N LEU A 135 10.37 14.65 -28.23
CA LEU A 135 10.40 13.23 -27.87
C LEU A 135 9.47 12.42 -28.76
N SER A 136 9.86 11.18 -29.02
CA SER A 136 8.96 10.22 -29.66
C SER A 136 7.80 9.85 -28.73
N TYR A 137 6.71 9.35 -29.29
CA TYR A 137 5.54 8.89 -28.55
C TYR A 137 5.89 7.89 -27.42
N THR A 138 6.78 6.93 -27.71
CA THR A 138 7.29 5.97 -26.71
C THR A 138 8.11 6.67 -25.61
N GLY A 139 8.91 7.68 -25.97
CA GLY A 139 9.66 8.49 -25.00
C GLY A 139 8.74 9.27 -24.05
N GLN A 140 7.68 9.86 -24.58
CA GLN A 140 6.65 10.57 -23.78
C GLN A 140 5.95 9.60 -22.81
N ALA A 141 5.55 8.42 -23.29
CA ALA A 141 4.93 7.40 -22.45
C ALA A 141 5.87 6.92 -21.33
N GLN A 142 7.15 6.74 -21.64
CA GLN A 142 8.14 6.35 -20.64
C GLN A 142 8.30 7.40 -19.53
N LEU A 143 8.29 8.69 -19.86
CA LEU A 143 8.34 9.77 -18.86
C LEU A 143 7.09 9.82 -17.98
N ILE A 144 5.89 9.66 -18.57
CA ILE A 144 4.65 9.52 -17.78
C ILE A 144 4.79 8.36 -16.80
N LYS A 145 5.30 7.22 -17.27
CA LYS A 145 5.45 6.00 -16.48
C LYS A 145 6.49 6.12 -15.37
N SER A 146 7.63 6.75 -15.60
CA SER A 146 8.70 6.82 -14.60
C SER A 146 8.50 7.97 -13.62
N GLU A 147 8.11 9.14 -14.10
CA GLU A 147 8.08 10.36 -13.30
C GLU A 147 6.69 10.70 -12.78
N ILE A 148 5.67 10.81 -13.64
CA ILE A 148 4.31 11.17 -13.19
C ILE A 148 3.75 10.08 -12.27
N PHE A 149 3.90 8.82 -12.65
CA PHE A 149 3.49 7.71 -11.79
C PHE A 149 4.26 7.71 -10.47
N GLY A 150 5.57 7.99 -10.47
CA GLY A 150 6.36 8.09 -9.23
C GLY A 150 5.82 9.17 -8.28
N ILE A 151 5.51 10.34 -8.81
CA ILE A 151 4.90 11.45 -8.05
C ILE A 151 3.53 11.03 -7.50
N GLN A 152 2.64 10.52 -8.35
CA GLN A 152 1.30 10.12 -7.93
C GLN A 152 1.33 8.96 -6.92
N ALA A 153 2.18 7.96 -7.14
CA ALA A 153 2.28 6.80 -6.29
C ALA A 153 2.72 7.18 -4.86
N TYR A 154 3.60 8.17 -4.73
CA TYR A 154 3.98 8.72 -3.42
C TYR A 154 2.76 9.30 -2.68
N TRP A 155 1.94 10.10 -3.36
CA TRP A 155 0.75 10.69 -2.75
C TRP A 155 -0.33 9.65 -2.45
N ALA A 156 -0.55 8.70 -3.35
CA ALA A 156 -1.56 7.64 -3.19
C ALA A 156 -1.27 6.70 -2.01
N GLN A 157 0.00 6.51 -1.64
CA GLN A 157 0.37 5.75 -0.46
C GLN A 157 0.03 6.47 0.86
N LEU A 158 0.02 7.81 0.84
CA LEU A 158 -0.18 8.64 2.02
C LEU A 158 -1.63 9.12 2.16
N LEU A 159 -2.33 9.30 1.05
CA LEU A 159 -3.67 9.88 0.97
C LEU A 159 -4.46 9.21 -0.15
N SER A 160 -5.74 8.93 0.12
CA SER A 160 -6.65 8.54 -0.96
C SER A 160 -6.88 9.74 -1.89
N ILE A 161 -6.52 9.61 -3.16
CA ILE A 161 -6.70 10.70 -4.13
C ILE A 161 -8.17 10.74 -4.60
N PRO A 162 -8.85 11.92 -4.61
CA PRO A 162 -10.22 12.03 -5.12
C PRO A 162 -10.30 11.74 -6.62
N ALA A 163 -11.39 11.13 -7.08
CA ALA A 163 -11.62 10.83 -8.50
C ALA A 163 -11.43 12.04 -9.41
N LYS A 164 -11.91 13.23 -9.00
CA LYS A 164 -11.73 14.48 -9.75
C LYS A 164 -10.26 14.80 -10.01
N VAL A 165 -9.38 14.61 -9.02
CA VAL A 165 -7.94 14.87 -9.16
C VAL A 165 -7.30 13.81 -10.05
N LEU A 166 -7.68 12.54 -9.90
CA LEU A 166 -7.21 11.47 -10.78
C LEU A 166 -7.56 11.74 -12.26
N HIS A 167 -8.80 12.16 -12.53
CA HIS A 167 -9.23 12.51 -13.89
C HIS A 167 -8.47 13.72 -14.47
N LEU A 168 -8.09 14.69 -13.64
CA LEU A 168 -7.26 15.81 -14.08
C LEU A 168 -5.84 15.34 -14.43
N ILE A 169 -5.24 14.46 -13.62
CA ILE A 169 -3.94 13.87 -13.90
C ILE A 169 -3.98 13.07 -15.22
N ASP A 170 -5.00 12.23 -15.38
CA ASP A 170 -5.21 11.45 -16.61
C ASP A 170 -5.40 12.38 -17.83
N ALA A 171 -6.13 13.49 -17.66
CA ALA A 171 -6.32 14.47 -18.74
C ALA A 171 -5.01 15.13 -19.17
N HIS A 172 -4.16 15.53 -18.22
CA HIS A 172 -2.83 16.08 -18.53
C HIS A 172 -1.93 15.05 -19.21
N CYS A 173 -1.86 13.82 -18.68
CA CYS A 173 -1.05 12.75 -19.27
C CYS A 173 -1.51 12.42 -20.70
N ARG A 174 -2.83 12.39 -20.92
CA ARG A 174 -3.43 12.14 -22.23
C ARG A 174 -3.11 13.23 -23.24
N SER A 175 -3.22 14.49 -22.84
CA SER A 175 -2.92 15.61 -23.75
C SER A 175 -1.44 15.68 -24.11
N TYR A 176 -0.56 15.42 -23.14
CA TYR A 176 0.87 15.31 -23.40
C TYR A 176 1.19 14.15 -24.35
N LEU A 177 0.63 12.96 -24.12
CA LEU A 177 0.91 11.79 -24.94
C LEU A 177 0.34 11.90 -26.37
N CYS A 178 -0.84 12.51 -26.55
CA CYS A 178 -1.51 12.57 -27.85
C CYS A 178 -1.09 13.78 -28.70
N ASP A 179 -0.81 14.93 -28.09
CA ASP A 179 -0.61 16.21 -28.81
C ASP A 179 0.76 16.84 -28.49
N GLY A 180 1.55 16.25 -27.58
CA GLY A 180 2.74 16.87 -27.02
C GLY A 180 2.47 18.12 -26.18
N SER A 181 1.20 18.52 -26.00
CA SER A 181 0.81 19.76 -25.33
C SER A 181 0.82 19.60 -23.80
N ASP A 182 1.15 20.68 -23.12
CA ASP A 182 1.01 20.82 -21.67
C ASP A 182 -0.39 21.28 -21.23
N THR A 183 -1.22 21.71 -22.18
CA THR A 183 -2.61 22.11 -21.94
C THR A 183 -3.58 20.93 -22.15
N ILE A 184 -4.69 20.92 -21.41
CA ILE A 184 -5.71 19.88 -21.56
C ILE A 184 -6.44 20.08 -22.89
N THR A 185 -6.22 19.16 -23.83
CA THR A 185 -6.87 19.08 -25.15
C THR A 185 -7.86 17.91 -25.23
N LYS A 186 -8.86 18.03 -26.12
CA LYS A 186 -9.84 16.97 -26.41
C LYS A 186 -9.46 16.08 -27.60
N LYS A 187 -8.26 16.26 -28.17
CA LYS A 187 -7.84 15.65 -29.45
C LYS A 187 -7.34 14.19 -29.33
N ALA A 188 -7.71 13.48 -28.26
CA ALA A 188 -7.22 12.13 -28.03
C ALA A 188 -7.84 11.14 -29.03
N LEU A 189 -7.00 10.46 -29.82
CA LEU A 189 -7.42 9.47 -30.82
C LEU A 189 -7.82 8.13 -30.20
N VAL A 190 -7.36 7.85 -28.97
CA VAL A 190 -7.60 6.59 -28.25
C VAL A 190 -8.11 6.90 -26.85
N ALA A 191 -9.12 6.16 -26.40
CA ALA A 191 -9.65 6.28 -25.05
C ALA A 191 -8.58 5.88 -24.02
N TRP A 192 -8.39 6.73 -23.00
CA TRP A 192 -7.32 6.57 -22.00
C TRP A 192 -7.38 5.23 -21.25
N GLU A 193 -8.58 4.73 -20.98
CA GLU A 193 -8.78 3.42 -20.36
C GLU A 193 -8.18 2.28 -21.19
N TYR A 194 -8.24 2.37 -22.53
CA TYR A 194 -7.63 1.38 -23.41
C TYR A 194 -6.10 1.45 -23.36
N VAL A 195 -5.53 2.65 -23.27
CA VAL A 195 -4.08 2.87 -23.11
C VAL A 195 -3.57 2.29 -21.79
N CYS A 196 -4.36 2.37 -20.71
CA CYS A 196 -3.98 1.88 -19.39
C CYS A 196 -4.32 0.40 -19.10
N ASN A 197 -5.20 -0.24 -19.88
CA ASN A 197 -5.72 -1.60 -19.58
C ASN A 197 -5.18 -2.70 -20.51
N LEU A 198 -4.70 -2.41 -21.72
CA LEU A 198 -4.32 -3.44 -22.70
C LEU A 198 -2.83 -3.81 -22.63
N ARG A 199 -2.53 -5.08 -22.32
CA ARG A 199 -1.22 -5.71 -22.58
C ARG A 199 -0.93 -5.93 -24.08
N CYS A 200 -1.89 -5.71 -24.98
CA CYS A 200 -1.68 -5.89 -26.43
C CYS A 200 -0.78 -4.81 -27.05
N VAL A 201 -0.67 -3.62 -26.43
CA VAL A 201 0.39 -2.66 -26.78
C VAL A 201 1.54 -2.88 -25.82
N ARG A 202 2.33 -3.92 -26.10
CA ARG A 202 3.46 -4.41 -25.28
C ARG A 202 4.45 -3.31 -24.86
N ASP A 203 4.44 -2.15 -25.52
CA ASP A 203 5.54 -1.20 -25.44
C ASP A 203 5.26 0.03 -24.56
N LEU A 204 3.99 0.34 -24.22
CA LEU A 204 3.65 1.58 -23.48
C LEU A 204 3.46 1.35 -21.97
N ASN A 205 2.83 0.23 -21.56
CA ASN A 205 2.74 -0.24 -20.17
C ASN A 205 2.43 0.87 -19.13
N LEU A 206 1.46 1.72 -19.44
CA LEU A 206 1.01 2.81 -18.56
C LEU A 206 0.07 2.24 -17.50
N ILE A 207 0.32 2.57 -16.23
CA ILE A 207 -0.44 2.04 -15.10
C ILE A 207 -1.70 2.87 -14.90
N ASN A 208 -2.84 2.20 -14.76
CA ASN A 208 -4.10 2.85 -14.40
C ASN A 208 -4.01 3.49 -13.00
N ILE A 209 -3.99 4.82 -12.97
CA ILE A 209 -3.76 5.63 -11.76
C ILE A 209 -4.89 5.44 -10.73
N SER A 210 -6.13 5.30 -11.20
CA SER A 210 -7.30 5.06 -10.36
C SER A 210 -7.24 3.68 -9.68
N LEU A 211 -6.86 2.65 -10.43
CA LEU A 211 -6.66 1.31 -9.90
C LEU A 211 -5.49 1.28 -8.90
N TRP A 212 -4.40 1.98 -9.21
CA TRP A 212 -3.25 2.07 -8.30
C TRP A 212 -3.59 2.77 -6.98
N ASN A 213 -4.37 3.86 -7.02
CA ASN A 213 -4.84 4.55 -5.81
C ASN A 213 -5.64 3.63 -4.88
N LYS A 214 -6.52 2.79 -5.44
CA LYS A 214 -7.22 1.74 -4.69
C LYS A 214 -6.27 0.68 -4.13
N THR A 215 -5.33 0.22 -4.97
CA THR A 215 -4.34 -0.80 -4.61
C THR A 215 -3.41 -0.31 -3.50
N ALA A 216 -3.03 0.96 -3.49
CA ALA A 216 -2.20 1.56 -2.45
C ALA A 216 -2.89 1.53 -1.07
N LEU A 217 -4.20 1.82 -1.01
CA LEU A 217 -4.99 1.70 0.21
C LEU A 217 -5.10 0.26 0.69
N ALA A 218 -5.39 -0.67 -0.23
CA ALA A 218 -5.46 -2.09 0.06
C ALA A 218 -4.11 -2.65 0.56
N LYS A 219 -2.99 -2.17 -0.01
CA LYS A 219 -1.64 -2.49 0.45
C LYS A 219 -1.40 -1.96 1.86
N SER A 220 -1.84 -0.75 2.19
CA SER A 220 -1.73 -0.21 3.55
C SER A 220 -2.55 -1.03 4.55
N LEU A 221 -3.75 -1.50 4.16
CA LEU A 221 -4.55 -2.39 4.97
C LEU A 221 -3.88 -3.76 5.17
N TRP A 222 -3.29 -4.32 4.12
CA TRP A 222 -2.49 -5.55 4.19
C TRP A 222 -1.28 -5.39 5.10
N ASP A 223 -0.57 -4.26 5.01
CA ASP A 223 0.55 -3.94 5.89
C ASP A 223 0.08 -3.86 7.35
N ILE A 224 -1.07 -3.23 7.64
CA ILE A 224 -1.64 -3.19 9.00
C ILE A 224 -1.91 -4.59 9.55
N ALA A 225 -2.36 -5.52 8.71
CA ALA A 225 -2.61 -6.90 9.11
C ALA A 225 -1.33 -7.68 9.40
N ASN A 226 -0.31 -7.52 8.55
CA ASN A 226 0.84 -8.44 8.51
C ASN A 226 2.16 -7.87 9.05
N LYS A 227 2.31 -6.55 9.17
CA LYS A 227 3.59 -5.88 9.50
C LYS A 227 3.53 -5.11 10.82
N GLN A 228 3.28 -5.84 11.91
CA GLN A 228 3.11 -5.24 13.25
C GLN A 228 4.41 -4.66 13.84
N ASP A 229 5.54 -4.79 13.15
CA ASP A 229 6.86 -4.26 13.55
C ASP A 229 7.00 -2.75 13.31
N LYS A 230 6.33 -2.20 12.28
CA LYS A 230 6.48 -0.78 11.93
C LYS A 230 5.80 0.15 12.93
N ILE A 231 6.44 1.29 13.25
CA ILE A 231 5.97 2.21 14.30
C ILE A 231 4.56 2.77 14.06
N TRP A 232 4.23 3.16 12.82
CA TRP A 232 2.91 3.69 12.48
C TRP A 232 1.83 2.61 12.53
N ILE A 233 2.18 1.35 12.24
CA ILE A 233 1.28 0.20 12.33
C ILE A 233 1.02 -0.11 13.80
N ARG A 234 2.06 -0.19 14.63
CA ARG A 234 1.91 -0.32 16.09
C ARG A 234 1.04 0.78 16.68
N TRP A 235 1.22 2.01 16.19
CA TRP A 235 0.43 3.17 16.60
C TRP A 235 -1.05 3.00 16.22
N ILE A 236 -1.35 2.56 15.00
CA ILE A 236 -2.73 2.25 14.58
C ILE A 236 -3.32 1.13 15.43
N HIS A 237 -2.57 0.05 15.67
CA HIS A 237 -3.02 -1.06 16.51
C HIS A 237 -3.37 -0.60 17.93
N THR A 238 -2.54 0.27 18.48
CA THR A 238 -2.69 0.78 19.85
C THR A 238 -3.83 1.80 19.99
N CYS A 239 -4.01 2.66 18.99
CA CYS A 239 -4.98 3.76 19.03
C CYS A 239 -6.37 3.39 18.51
N TYR A 240 -6.44 2.60 17.44
CA TYR A 240 -7.68 2.31 16.71
C TYR A 240 -8.13 0.86 16.90
N ILE A 241 -7.26 -0.13 16.67
CA ILE A 241 -7.64 -1.55 16.66
C ILE A 241 -7.88 -2.07 18.09
N LYS A 242 -7.03 -1.66 19.04
CA LYS A 242 -7.14 -2.00 20.47
C LYS A 242 -7.33 -3.50 20.74
N GLY A 243 -6.68 -4.35 19.95
CA GLY A 243 -6.74 -5.82 20.07
C GLY A 243 -7.96 -6.48 19.42
N GLN A 244 -8.81 -5.74 18.70
CA GLN A 244 -9.93 -6.31 17.94
C GLN A 244 -9.45 -6.97 16.64
N GLN A 245 -10.18 -7.97 16.15
CA GLN A 245 -9.97 -8.52 14.82
C GLN A 245 -10.36 -7.49 13.75
N LEU A 246 -9.55 -7.39 12.69
CA LEU A 246 -9.70 -6.37 11.64
C LEU A 246 -11.08 -6.35 10.98
N GLU A 247 -11.72 -7.52 10.86
CA GLU A 247 -13.03 -7.69 10.22
C GLU A 247 -14.19 -7.09 11.02
N HIS A 248 -14.03 -6.96 12.35
CA HIS A 248 -15.10 -6.51 13.25
C HIS A 248 -14.93 -5.04 13.70
N ILE A 249 -13.94 -4.32 13.16
CA ILE A 249 -13.64 -2.95 13.59
C ILE A 249 -14.70 -1.98 13.07
N GLN A 250 -15.54 -1.49 13.98
CA GLN A 250 -16.43 -0.37 13.67
C GLN A 250 -15.70 0.97 13.81
N ILE A 251 -15.36 1.57 12.68
CA ILE A 251 -14.64 2.84 12.67
C ILE A 251 -15.61 3.99 12.91
N SER A 252 -15.39 4.70 14.01
CA SER A 252 -16.13 5.92 14.32
C SER A 252 -15.99 6.96 13.21
N LYS A 253 -17.09 7.66 12.92
CA LYS A 253 -17.11 8.80 11.97
C LYS A 253 -16.15 9.93 12.36
N GLN A 254 -15.76 10.00 13.64
CA GLN A 254 -14.80 10.99 14.18
C GLN A 254 -13.33 10.63 13.90
N THR A 255 -13.07 9.45 13.32
CA THR A 255 -11.73 9.00 12.95
C THR A 255 -11.19 9.82 11.77
N CYS A 256 -9.86 9.98 11.71
CA CYS A 256 -9.23 10.70 10.61
C CYS A 256 -9.55 10.03 9.27
N TRP A 257 -9.65 10.86 8.24
CA TRP A 257 -10.16 10.44 6.93
C TRP A 257 -9.31 9.34 6.29
N LEU A 258 -7.98 9.42 6.41
CA LEU A 258 -7.06 8.40 5.88
C LEU A 258 -7.36 7.00 6.42
N ILE A 259 -7.54 6.88 7.73
CA ILE A 259 -7.83 5.59 8.38
C ILE A 259 -9.18 5.07 7.89
N ARG A 260 -10.20 5.93 7.81
CA ARG A 260 -11.50 5.56 7.23
C ARG A 260 -11.37 5.05 5.80
N SER A 261 -10.53 5.68 4.97
CA SER A 261 -10.28 5.25 3.59
C SER A 261 -9.52 3.92 3.51
N ILE A 262 -8.54 3.68 4.38
CA ILE A 262 -7.76 2.43 4.41
C ILE A 262 -8.68 1.26 4.77
N PHE A 263 -9.42 1.36 5.87
CA PHE A 263 -10.31 0.28 6.28
C PHE A 263 -11.56 0.16 5.40
N GLY A 264 -12.04 1.25 4.80
CA GLY A 264 -13.08 1.20 3.77
C GLY A 264 -12.64 0.45 2.50
N SER A 265 -11.35 0.14 2.32
CA SER A 265 -10.88 -0.73 1.25
C SER A 265 -10.97 -2.23 1.57
N GLN A 266 -11.49 -2.61 2.74
CA GLN A 266 -11.75 -4.01 3.10
C GLN A 266 -12.61 -4.73 2.06
N ASP A 267 -13.67 -4.08 1.59
CA ASP A 267 -14.55 -4.62 0.54
C ASP A 267 -13.78 -4.91 -0.75
N MET A 268 -12.73 -4.13 -1.06
CA MET A 268 -11.90 -4.38 -2.25
C MET A 268 -11.08 -5.65 -2.10
N LEU A 269 -10.57 -5.95 -0.90
CA LEU A 269 -9.86 -7.21 -0.64
C LEU A 269 -10.82 -8.40 -0.68
N GLN A 270 -12.06 -8.23 -0.21
CA GLN A 270 -13.10 -9.26 -0.32
C GLN A 270 -13.59 -9.47 -1.76
N GLN A 271 -13.59 -8.41 -2.56
CA GLN A 271 -13.97 -8.43 -3.99
C GLN A 271 -12.84 -8.90 -4.92
N ILE A 272 -11.59 -9.06 -4.45
CA ILE A 272 -10.55 -9.75 -5.21
C ILE A 272 -10.99 -11.23 -5.27
N PRO A 273 -11.56 -11.70 -6.40
CA PRO A 273 -12.20 -13.00 -6.50
C PRO A 273 -11.13 -14.07 -6.76
N ILE A 274 -10.11 -14.12 -5.91
CA ILE A 274 -9.07 -15.13 -6.04
C ILE A 274 -9.49 -16.44 -5.36
N CYS A 275 -10.46 -16.48 -4.43
CA CYS A 275 -10.52 -17.60 -3.49
C CYS A 275 -11.85 -18.37 -3.35
N GLN A 276 -12.81 -18.32 -4.27
CA GLN A 276 -13.80 -19.42 -4.35
C GLN A 276 -13.32 -20.52 -5.31
N PRO A 277 -13.00 -20.23 -6.59
CA PRO A 277 -12.54 -21.24 -7.53
C PRO A 277 -11.17 -21.80 -7.14
N ALA A 278 -10.20 -20.94 -6.80
CA ALA A 278 -8.86 -21.40 -6.42
C ALA A 278 -8.87 -22.22 -5.12
N LYS A 279 -9.74 -21.87 -4.15
CA LYS A 279 -9.90 -22.66 -2.92
C LYS A 279 -10.46 -24.05 -3.21
N GLN A 280 -11.45 -24.16 -4.09
CA GLN A 280 -11.98 -25.47 -4.51
C GLN A 280 -10.96 -26.29 -5.29
N ILE A 281 -10.17 -25.65 -6.16
CA ILE A 281 -9.06 -26.28 -6.88
C ILE A 281 -7.98 -26.79 -5.91
N TRP A 282 -7.63 -26.02 -4.88
CA TRP A 282 -6.68 -26.43 -3.83
C TRP A 282 -7.18 -27.63 -3.02
N ILE A 283 -8.43 -27.60 -2.55
CA ILE A 283 -9.05 -28.74 -1.85
C ILE A 283 -9.05 -29.99 -2.74
N LYS A 284 -9.28 -29.82 -4.05
CA LYS A 284 -9.25 -30.94 -5.00
C LYS A 284 -7.83 -31.49 -5.18
N MET A 285 -6.82 -30.63 -5.27
CA MET A 285 -5.41 -31.01 -5.35
C MET A 285 -4.92 -31.75 -4.10
N GLU A 286 -5.34 -31.32 -2.91
CA GLU A 286 -5.05 -32.02 -1.64
C GLU A 286 -5.64 -33.43 -1.63
N ASN A 287 -6.88 -33.57 -2.08
CA ASN A 287 -7.54 -34.88 -2.20
C ASN A 287 -6.86 -35.79 -3.23
N TRP A 288 -6.32 -35.24 -4.32
CA TRP A 288 -5.61 -36.00 -5.34
C TRP A 288 -4.24 -36.48 -4.90
N THR A 289 -3.52 -35.67 -4.12
CA THR A 289 -2.16 -35.98 -3.69
C THR A 289 -2.11 -36.68 -2.33
N THR A 290 -3.25 -36.79 -1.63
CA THR A 290 -3.37 -37.30 -0.25
C THR A 290 -2.49 -36.55 0.77
N VAL A 291 -1.99 -35.37 0.40
CA VAL A 291 -1.20 -34.50 1.28
C VAL A 291 -2.16 -33.52 1.94
N GLN A 292 -2.30 -33.60 3.25
CA GLN A 292 -3.11 -32.65 4.00
C GLN A 292 -2.41 -31.29 4.08
N HIS A 293 -3.15 -30.24 3.74
CA HIS A 293 -2.73 -28.87 3.95
C HIS A 293 -3.02 -28.50 5.41
N CYS A 294 -2.00 -28.50 6.28
CA CYS A 294 -2.13 -27.89 7.61
C CYS A 294 -2.38 -26.37 7.47
N THR A 295 -2.92 -25.75 8.51
CA THR A 295 -3.23 -24.31 8.58
C THR A 295 -1.99 -23.45 8.36
N ILE A 296 -1.76 -23.02 7.11
CA ILE A 296 -0.64 -22.16 6.73
C ILE A 296 -1.10 -20.70 6.84
N SER A 297 -0.44 -19.93 7.70
CA SER A 297 -0.78 -18.51 7.91
C SER A 297 0.17 -17.54 7.19
N THR A 298 1.29 -18.03 6.66
CA THR A 298 2.31 -17.20 5.98
C THR A 298 2.85 -17.85 4.71
N LEU A 299 3.33 -17.05 3.76
CA LEU A 299 3.92 -17.54 2.50
C LEU A 299 5.18 -18.39 2.75
N ASP A 300 5.99 -18.03 3.74
CA ASP A 300 7.21 -18.78 4.07
C ASP A 300 6.88 -20.19 4.58
N GLN A 301 5.88 -20.32 5.45
CA GLN A 301 5.35 -21.62 5.87
C GLN A 301 4.79 -22.45 4.70
N HIS A 302 4.19 -21.79 3.70
CA HIS A 302 3.72 -22.45 2.47
C HIS A 302 4.89 -23.01 1.65
N LEU A 303 5.94 -22.21 1.50
CA LEU A 303 7.15 -22.62 0.78
C LEU A 303 7.85 -23.77 1.48
N ASP A 304 7.99 -23.73 2.82
CA ASP A 304 8.59 -24.81 3.60
C ASP A 304 7.80 -26.12 3.49
N TRP A 305 6.46 -26.05 3.57
CA TRP A 305 5.58 -27.21 3.36
C TRP A 305 5.71 -27.77 1.95
N MET A 306 5.74 -26.91 0.93
CA MET A 306 5.92 -27.32 -0.47
C MET A 306 7.28 -28.00 -0.67
N ILE A 307 8.35 -27.44 -0.10
CA ILE A 307 9.70 -28.01 -0.16
C ILE A 307 9.74 -29.37 0.55
N ALA A 308 9.07 -29.53 1.70
CA ALA A 308 9.02 -30.80 2.41
C ALA A 308 8.33 -31.91 1.60
N ASN A 309 7.17 -31.61 0.99
CA ASN A 309 6.39 -32.59 0.21
C ASN A 309 6.94 -32.84 -1.20
N SER A 310 7.78 -31.94 -1.71
CA SER A 310 8.49 -32.11 -2.98
C SER A 310 9.89 -32.71 -2.80
N LYS A 311 10.43 -32.85 -1.58
CA LYS A 311 11.75 -33.45 -1.38
C LYS A 311 11.71 -34.96 -1.65
N GLY A 312 12.69 -35.44 -2.44
CA GLY A 312 12.89 -36.86 -2.75
C GLY A 312 12.45 -37.31 -4.15
N HIS A 313 12.71 -38.58 -4.43
CA HIS A 313 12.42 -39.27 -5.70
C HIS A 313 11.29 -40.30 -5.59
N SER A 314 10.54 -40.32 -4.48
CA SER A 314 9.39 -41.20 -4.34
C SER A 314 8.33 -40.89 -5.40
N GLN A 315 7.54 -41.89 -5.78
CA GLN A 315 6.45 -41.71 -6.75
C GLN A 315 5.46 -40.64 -6.26
N GLY A 316 5.11 -40.61 -4.97
CA GLY A 316 4.25 -39.59 -4.37
C GLY A 316 4.80 -38.17 -4.45
N ALA A 317 6.10 -37.96 -4.19
CA ALA A 317 6.72 -36.62 -4.29
C ALA A 317 6.79 -36.12 -5.74
N GLN A 318 6.94 -37.02 -6.71
CA GLN A 318 6.93 -36.68 -8.14
C GLN A 318 5.53 -36.29 -8.60
N VAL A 319 4.49 -37.04 -8.20
CA VAL A 319 3.08 -36.71 -8.47
C VAL A 319 2.71 -35.37 -7.82
N PHE A 320 3.09 -35.15 -6.57
CA PHE A 320 2.84 -33.90 -5.86
C PHE A 320 3.43 -32.68 -6.59
N LYS A 321 4.71 -32.74 -7.01
CA LYS A 321 5.35 -31.65 -7.78
C LYS A 321 4.59 -31.29 -9.03
N MET A 322 4.21 -32.31 -9.81
CA MET A 322 3.52 -32.14 -11.08
C MET A 322 2.16 -31.48 -10.85
N VAL A 323 1.30 -32.10 -10.03
CA VAL A 323 -0.06 -31.58 -9.75
C VAL A 323 0.01 -30.18 -9.14
N TYR A 324 0.90 -29.95 -8.17
CA TYR A 324 1.08 -28.64 -7.55
C TYR A 324 1.48 -27.57 -8.58
N SER A 325 2.43 -27.88 -9.47
CA SER A 325 2.89 -26.94 -10.51
C SER A 325 1.79 -26.60 -11.51
N GLU A 326 0.98 -27.58 -11.92
CA GLU A 326 -0.16 -27.36 -12.81
C GLU A 326 -1.28 -26.58 -12.12
N THR A 327 -1.53 -26.86 -10.84
CA THR A 327 -2.50 -26.11 -10.03
C THR A 327 -2.09 -24.63 -9.91
N ILE A 328 -0.82 -24.34 -9.61
CA ILE A 328 -0.32 -22.96 -9.56
C ILE A 328 -0.46 -22.27 -10.92
N HIS A 329 -0.08 -22.96 -12.00
CA HIS A 329 -0.18 -22.43 -13.36
C HIS A 329 -1.64 -22.14 -13.75
N ALA A 330 -2.55 -23.05 -13.48
CA ALA A 330 -3.97 -22.92 -13.78
C ALA A 330 -4.63 -21.79 -12.97
N ILE A 331 -4.33 -21.66 -11.67
CA ILE A 331 -4.81 -20.56 -10.83
C ILE A 331 -4.26 -19.22 -11.34
N TRP A 332 -2.98 -19.19 -11.74
CA TRP A 332 -2.36 -17.99 -12.30
C TRP A 332 -3.02 -17.59 -13.63
N MET A 333 -3.25 -18.55 -14.53
CA MET A 333 -3.96 -18.33 -15.80
C MET A 333 -5.38 -17.84 -15.58
N GLU A 334 -6.13 -18.47 -14.67
CA GLU A 334 -7.51 -18.10 -14.39
C GLU A 334 -7.63 -16.71 -13.76
N ARG A 335 -6.72 -16.39 -12.82
CA ARG A 335 -6.60 -15.03 -12.28
C ARG A 335 -6.36 -14.02 -13.42
N ASN A 336 -5.52 -14.36 -14.39
CA ASN A 336 -5.25 -13.49 -15.52
C ASN A 336 -6.48 -13.36 -16.44
N PHE A 337 -7.20 -14.44 -16.75
CA PHE A 337 -8.44 -14.39 -17.53
C PHE A 337 -9.51 -13.50 -16.85
N HIS A 338 -9.70 -13.65 -15.55
CA HIS A 338 -10.65 -12.84 -14.80
C HIS A 338 -10.26 -11.36 -14.76
N ILE A 339 -8.99 -11.05 -14.47
CA ILE A 339 -8.53 -9.66 -14.33
C ILE A 339 -8.47 -8.96 -15.68
N PHE A 340 -8.04 -9.64 -16.75
CA PHE A 340 -7.70 -8.99 -18.02
C PHE A 340 -8.74 -9.20 -19.12
N GLU A 341 -9.44 -10.33 -19.15
CA GLU A 341 -10.43 -10.64 -20.21
C GLU A 341 -11.88 -10.53 -19.72
N LYS A 342 -12.09 -10.29 -18.41
CA LYS A 342 -13.41 -10.32 -17.75
C LYS A 342 -14.19 -11.62 -18.03
N ARG A 343 -13.47 -12.71 -18.26
CA ARG A 343 -14.00 -14.06 -18.46
C ARG A 343 -13.55 -14.93 -17.30
N GLY A 344 -14.40 -15.87 -16.91
CA GLY A 344 -14.13 -16.82 -15.85
C GLY A 344 -14.62 -18.19 -16.25
N ARG A 345 -13.85 -19.22 -15.93
CA ARG A 345 -14.24 -20.62 -16.06
C ARG A 345 -14.67 -21.17 -14.72
N GLU A 346 -15.61 -22.10 -14.74
CA GLU A 346 -15.98 -22.82 -13.53
C GLU A 346 -14.78 -23.66 -13.04
N TRP A 347 -14.60 -23.70 -11.72
CA TRP A 347 -13.47 -24.37 -11.08
C TRP A 347 -13.37 -25.86 -11.46
N GLU A 348 -14.50 -26.49 -11.77
CA GLU A 348 -14.60 -27.88 -12.20
C GLU A 348 -13.96 -28.11 -13.57
N SER A 349 -14.12 -27.17 -14.50
CA SER A 349 -13.48 -27.21 -15.82
C SER A 349 -11.96 -27.11 -15.70
N ILE A 350 -11.49 -26.21 -14.82
CA ILE A 350 -10.06 -26.01 -14.55
C ILE A 350 -9.47 -27.23 -13.85
N ALA A 351 -10.20 -27.84 -12.91
CA ALA A 351 -9.78 -29.07 -12.26
C ALA A 351 -9.64 -30.23 -13.27
N LYS A 352 -10.58 -30.37 -14.21
CA LYS A 352 -10.48 -31.38 -15.30
C LYS A 352 -9.25 -31.15 -16.18
N GLU A 353 -8.94 -29.90 -16.50
CA GLU A 353 -7.75 -29.54 -17.29
C GLU A 353 -6.46 -29.89 -16.53
N ILE A 354 -6.35 -29.54 -15.25
CA ILE A 354 -5.20 -29.89 -14.40
C ILE A 354 -5.00 -31.42 -14.36
N ALA A 355 -6.08 -32.18 -14.16
CA ALA A 355 -6.06 -33.64 -14.14
C ALA A 355 -5.59 -34.22 -15.48
N TYR A 356 -6.11 -33.69 -16.60
CA TYR A 356 -5.74 -34.11 -17.94
C TYR A 356 -4.26 -33.83 -18.24
N VAL A 357 -3.79 -32.60 -17.98
CA VAL A 357 -2.41 -32.20 -18.25
C VAL A 357 -1.44 -32.98 -17.38
N SER A 358 -1.80 -33.23 -16.11
CA SER A 358 -1.03 -34.10 -15.22
C SER A 358 -0.92 -35.52 -15.80
N GLY A 359 -2.04 -36.12 -16.19
CA GLY A 359 -2.07 -37.47 -16.79
C GLY A 359 -1.28 -37.62 -18.10
N VAL A 360 -1.25 -36.58 -18.92
CA VAL A 360 -0.46 -36.56 -20.18
C VAL A 360 1.04 -36.39 -19.90
N ARG A 361 1.40 -35.64 -18.85
CA ARG A 361 2.80 -35.35 -18.49
C ARG A 361 3.43 -36.43 -17.60
N ASP A 362 2.69 -37.48 -17.24
CA ASP A 362 3.18 -38.58 -16.40
C ASP A 362 4.36 -39.35 -17.02
N PRO A 363 5.54 -39.39 -16.36
CA PRO A 363 6.59 -40.33 -16.73
C PRO A 363 6.11 -41.79 -16.62
N PRO A 364 6.62 -42.71 -17.46
CA PRO A 364 6.18 -44.12 -17.50
C PRO A 364 6.24 -44.84 -16.15
N LYS A 365 7.16 -44.42 -15.27
CA LYS A 365 7.40 -45.01 -13.93
C LYS A 365 6.37 -44.64 -12.87
N ILE A 366 5.53 -43.62 -13.10
CA ILE A 366 4.50 -43.17 -12.14
C ILE A 366 3.07 -43.30 -12.69
N ARG A 367 2.92 -43.73 -13.95
CA ARG A 367 1.62 -43.83 -14.65
C ARG A 367 0.63 -44.76 -13.95
N CYS A 368 1.07 -45.90 -13.39
CA CYS A 368 0.21 -46.79 -12.61
C CYS A 368 -0.29 -46.13 -11.31
N THR A 369 0.59 -45.41 -10.62
CA THR A 369 0.23 -44.69 -9.39
C THR A 369 -0.75 -43.54 -9.66
N VAL A 370 -0.57 -42.82 -10.78
CA VAL A 370 -1.48 -41.72 -11.19
C VAL A 370 -2.85 -42.24 -11.65
N GLN A 371 -2.91 -43.47 -12.17
CA GLN A 371 -4.17 -44.16 -12.49
C GLN A 371 -4.96 -44.61 -11.25
N ASP A 372 -4.27 -44.92 -10.14
CA ASP A 372 -4.88 -45.32 -8.86
C ASP A 372 -5.37 -44.13 -8.03
N PHE A 373 -4.73 -42.95 -8.16
CA PHE A 373 -5.31 -41.70 -7.66
C PHE A 373 -6.58 -41.40 -8.47
N LYS A 374 -7.68 -41.03 -7.81
CA LYS A 374 -8.99 -40.72 -8.43
C LYS A 374 -8.94 -39.49 -9.37
N PHE A 375 -8.19 -39.58 -10.47
CA PHE A 375 -8.16 -38.67 -11.60
C PHE A 375 -9.14 -39.09 -12.71
N TYR A 376 -9.79 -40.25 -12.56
CA TYR A 376 -10.85 -40.77 -13.43
C TYR A 376 -12.06 -41.15 -12.56
N PRO A 377 -13.26 -40.63 -12.86
CA PRO A 377 -13.95 -40.98 -14.09
C PRO A 377 -14.64 -39.79 -14.78
N LEU A 378 -14.18 -39.38 -15.97
CA LEU A 378 -14.96 -38.53 -16.87
C LEU A 378 -14.85 -38.97 -18.35
N PHE A 379 -14.54 -40.25 -18.58
CA PHE A 379 -14.80 -40.88 -19.86
C PHE A 379 -15.81 -41.99 -19.61
N GLY A 380 -17.09 -41.60 -19.66
CA GLY A 380 -18.21 -42.48 -19.35
C GLY A 380 -19.59 -41.86 -19.47
N SER A 381 -19.78 -40.85 -20.33
CA SER A 381 -21.09 -40.53 -20.92
C SER A 381 -20.93 -39.44 -21.99
N SER A 382 -20.95 -39.89 -23.25
CA SER A 382 -21.28 -39.16 -24.49
C SER A 382 -20.47 -37.90 -24.85
N PHE A 383 -19.61 -38.08 -25.86
CA PHE A 383 -19.33 -37.07 -26.90
C PHE A 383 -20.60 -36.65 -27.62
#